data_AF-A0A1D6HM39-F1
#
_entry.id   AF-A0A1D6HM39-F1
#
_cell.length_a   1.000
_cell.length_b   1.000
_cell.length_c   1.000
_cell.angle_alpha   90.00
_cell.angle_beta   90.00
_cell.angle_gamma   90.00
#
_symmetry.space_group_name_H-M   'P 1'
#
loop_
_entity.id
_entity.type
_entity.pdbx_description
1 polymer ?
#
loop_
_entity_poly.entity_id
_entity_poly.type
_entity_poly.pdbx_seq_one_letter_code
_entity_poly.pdbx_strand_id
1 'polypeptide(L)'
;MRAPRHGSMRAHVALAFAALVLAGDALQPALAGGCGFDYKDALSKTIIFLEAQRSGKLPRSNRVKWRGDSGLDDVNCGLSFGDWMAPDKPNPNELTGAIVGGPDKNDGFVDKRGNSSYTEPCTYINSLAIGPLAALAVRGVQLVATQ
;
A
#
# COMPACT_ATOMS: atom_id res chain seq x y z
N MET A 1 36.23 36.11 5.23
CA MET A 1 34.86 35.71 5.59
C MET A 1 34.74 34.21 5.39
N ARG A 2 34.51 33.41 6.46
CA ARG A 2 34.49 31.94 6.40
C ARG A 2 33.06 31.48 6.70
N ALA A 3 32.42 30.80 5.75
CA ALA A 3 31.05 30.32 5.89
C ALA A 3 30.93 29.23 6.98
N PRO A 4 29.82 29.18 7.76
CA PRO A 4 29.60 28.13 8.73
C PRO A 4 29.24 26.81 8.03
N ARG A 5 29.86 25.71 8.46
CA ARG A 5 29.65 24.37 7.92
C ARG A 5 28.32 23.79 8.40
N HIS A 6 27.43 23.47 7.47
CA HIS A 6 26.16 22.78 7.66
C HIS A 6 26.42 21.30 8.04
N GLY A 7 26.36 20.96 9.33
CA GLY A 7 26.76 19.63 9.83
C GLY A 7 25.87 19.00 10.91
N SER A 8 24.64 19.48 11.14
CA SER A 8 23.84 19.03 12.31
C SER A 8 22.54 18.29 11.97
N MET A 9 21.92 18.46 10.81
CA MET A 9 20.59 17.88 10.53
C MET A 9 20.58 16.35 10.39
N ARG A 10 21.68 15.73 9.96
CA ARG A 10 21.74 14.28 9.74
C ARG A 10 21.77 13.48 11.05
N ALA A 11 22.38 14.03 12.11
CA ALA A 11 22.46 13.37 13.40
C ALA A 11 21.12 13.35 14.14
N HIS A 12 20.36 14.44 14.07
CA HIS A 12 19.06 14.54 14.74
C HIS A 12 18.00 13.64 14.10
N VAL A 13 18.00 13.52 12.78
CA VAL A 13 17.10 12.58 12.07
C VAL A 13 17.47 11.14 12.39
N ALA A 14 18.76 10.81 12.44
CA ALA A 14 19.22 9.46 12.79
C ALA A 14 18.90 9.09 14.25
N LEU A 15 19.06 10.01 15.20
CA LEU A 15 18.68 9.78 16.60
C LEU A 15 17.15 9.67 16.78
N ALA A 16 16.37 10.48 16.07
CA ALA A 16 14.91 10.39 16.12
C ALA A 16 14.40 9.05 15.56
N PHE A 17 14.99 8.56 14.47
CA PHE A 17 14.70 7.23 13.93
C PHE A 17 15.11 6.11 14.89
N ALA A 18 16.31 6.19 15.48
CA ALA A 18 16.77 5.22 16.46
C ALA A 18 15.88 5.17 17.71
N ALA A 19 15.40 6.33 18.19
CA ALA A 19 14.47 6.41 19.30
C ALA A 19 13.10 5.81 18.99
N LEU A 20 12.58 5.98 17.76
CA LEU A 20 11.31 5.39 17.33
C LEU A 20 11.41 3.86 17.19
N VAL A 21 12.57 3.35 16.74
CA VAL A 21 12.84 1.91 16.65
C VAL A 21 12.98 1.28 18.03
N LEU A 22 13.64 1.95 18.99
CA LEU A 22 13.83 1.43 20.34
C LEU A 22 12.60 1.57 21.25
N ALA A 23 11.75 2.58 21.04
CA ALA A 23 10.52 2.75 21.81
C ALA A 23 9.38 1.80 21.38
N GLY A 24 9.50 1.16 20.21
CA GLY A 24 8.50 0.24 19.66
C GLY A 24 8.37 -1.10 20.38
N ASP A 25 9.26 -1.40 21.32
CA ASP A 25 9.24 -2.64 22.12
C ASP A 25 8.74 -2.44 23.57
N ALA A 26 8.54 -1.19 24.02
CA ALA A 26 8.20 -0.86 25.41
C ALA A 26 6.70 -0.61 25.68
N LEU A 27 5.83 -0.70 24.67
CA LEU A 27 4.40 -0.40 24.80
C LEU A 27 3.53 -1.64 24.58
N GLN A 28 3.74 -2.71 25.36
CA GLN A 28 3.13 -4.02 25.04
C GLN A 28 2.06 -4.62 25.97
N PRO A 29 1.79 -4.24 27.24
CA PRO A 29 0.70 -4.92 27.96
C PRO A 29 -0.47 -3.99 28.26
N ALA A 30 -1.39 -3.81 27.30
CA ALA A 30 -2.73 -3.26 27.61
C ALA A 30 -3.87 -3.61 26.62
N LEU A 31 -3.62 -4.27 25.47
CA LEU A 31 -4.66 -4.52 24.45
C LEU A 31 -4.93 -6.01 24.17
N ALA A 32 -4.78 -6.87 25.18
CA ALA A 32 -5.27 -8.24 25.11
C ALA A 32 -6.78 -8.27 25.36
N GLY A 33 -7.58 -8.01 24.32
CA GLY A 33 -9.04 -8.08 24.43
C GLY A 33 -9.78 -7.96 23.09
N GLY A 34 -9.97 -9.10 22.39
CA GLY A 34 -10.93 -9.26 21.28
C GLY A 34 -10.34 -9.17 19.86
N CYS A 35 -10.69 -10.15 19.01
CA CYS A 35 -10.48 -10.22 17.54
C CYS A 35 -9.19 -9.60 16.97
N GLY A 36 -8.10 -10.36 16.95
CA GLY A 36 -6.88 -9.95 16.26
C GLY A 36 -7.12 -9.77 14.75
N PHE A 37 -6.69 -8.62 14.20
CA PHE A 37 -6.69 -8.39 12.76
C PHE A 37 -5.72 -9.35 12.06
N ASP A 38 -6.12 -9.93 10.92
CA ASP A 38 -5.25 -10.78 10.11
C ASP A 38 -4.31 -9.95 9.24
N TYR A 39 -3.20 -9.51 9.84
CA TYR A 39 -2.18 -8.76 9.13
C TYR A 39 -1.41 -9.58 8.09
N LYS A 40 -1.46 -10.91 8.15
CA LYS A 40 -0.85 -11.77 7.11
C LYS A 40 -1.68 -11.71 5.83
N ASP A 41 -2.99 -11.80 5.96
CA ASP A 41 -3.91 -11.62 4.83
C ASP A 41 -3.80 -10.21 4.25
N ALA A 42 -3.80 -9.17 5.11
CA ALA A 42 -3.62 -7.80 4.67
C ALA A 42 -2.31 -7.59 3.89
N LEU A 43 -1.18 -8.08 4.42
CA LEU A 43 0.12 -8.04 3.73
C LEU A 43 0.07 -8.79 2.39
N SER A 44 -0.54 -9.97 2.37
CA SER A 44 -0.65 -10.79 1.15
C SER A 44 -1.46 -10.07 0.07
N LYS A 45 -2.56 -9.42 0.45
CA LYS A 45 -3.39 -8.61 -0.47
C LYS A 45 -2.63 -7.39 -0.99
N THR A 46 -1.88 -6.69 -0.13
CA THR A 46 -1.03 -5.55 -0.57
C THR A 46 0.00 -5.99 -1.61
N ILE A 47 0.58 -7.19 -1.48
CA ILE A 47 1.52 -7.74 -2.47
C ILE A 47 0.79 -8.13 -3.75
N ILE A 48 -0.41 -8.73 -3.67
CA ILE A 48 -1.26 -9.04 -4.84
C ILE A 48 -1.54 -7.77 -5.66
N PHE A 49 -1.82 -6.64 -5.00
CA PHE A 49 -1.99 -5.35 -5.67
C PHE A 49 -0.75 -4.95 -6.48
N LEU A 50 0.44 -5.02 -5.88
CA LEU A 50 1.68 -4.68 -6.59
C LEU A 50 1.95 -5.63 -7.77
N GLU A 51 1.59 -6.91 -7.64
CA GLU A 51 1.67 -7.87 -8.74
C GLU A 51 0.73 -7.51 -9.90
N ALA A 52 -0.47 -7.02 -9.61
CA ALA A 52 -1.44 -6.58 -10.63
C ALA A 52 -0.95 -5.37 -11.44
N GLN A 53 -0.13 -4.50 -10.83
CA GLN A 53 0.40 -3.28 -11.45
C GLN A 53 1.62 -3.53 -12.37
N ARG A 54 2.06 -4.77 -12.52
CA ARG A 54 3.18 -5.11 -13.40
C ARG A 54 2.84 -4.89 -14.87
N SER A 55 3.76 -4.26 -15.59
CA SER A 55 3.78 -4.20 -17.05
C SER A 55 4.73 -5.27 -17.62
N GLY A 56 4.64 -5.48 -18.93
CA GLY A 56 5.40 -6.48 -19.67
C GLY A 56 4.79 -7.87 -19.64
N LYS A 57 5.63 -8.86 -19.96
CA LYS A 57 5.27 -10.28 -19.93
C LYS A 57 5.20 -10.78 -18.50
N LEU A 58 4.04 -11.29 -18.11
CA LEU A 58 3.82 -11.83 -16.77
C LEU A 58 4.39 -13.24 -16.66
N PRO A 59 4.85 -13.64 -15.45
CA PRO A 59 5.37 -14.98 -15.24
C PRO A 59 4.23 -15.99 -15.27
N ARG A 60 4.55 -17.24 -15.62
CA ARG A 60 3.57 -18.34 -15.62
C ARG A 60 2.91 -18.57 -14.25
N SER A 61 3.59 -18.18 -13.17
CA SER A 61 3.09 -18.23 -11.79
C SER A 61 2.21 -17.03 -11.40
N ASN A 62 1.76 -16.19 -12.33
CA ASN A 62 0.91 -15.04 -12.03
C ASN A 62 -0.35 -15.44 -11.24
N ARG A 63 -0.54 -14.81 -10.09
CA ARG A 63 -1.65 -15.06 -9.17
C ARG A 63 -2.92 -14.30 -9.60
N VAL A 64 -2.77 -13.14 -10.23
CA VAL A 64 -3.88 -12.28 -10.65
C VAL A 64 -4.41 -12.74 -12.01
N LYS A 65 -5.36 -13.68 -12.02
CA LYS A 65 -5.78 -14.40 -13.24
C LYS A 65 -6.45 -13.54 -14.31
N TRP A 66 -7.14 -12.48 -13.91
CA TRP A 66 -7.74 -11.54 -14.85
C TRP A 66 -6.71 -10.60 -15.50
N ARG A 67 -5.47 -10.56 -14.98
CA ARG A 67 -4.39 -9.73 -15.50
C ARG A 67 -3.53 -10.53 -16.49
N GLY A 68 -3.38 -9.99 -17.69
CA GLY A 68 -2.54 -10.53 -18.76
C GLY A 68 -1.32 -9.67 -19.07
N ASP A 69 -0.54 -10.11 -20.06
CA ASP A 69 0.63 -9.39 -20.58
C ASP A 69 0.20 -8.00 -21.11
N SER A 70 1.01 -6.98 -20.86
CA SER A 70 0.70 -5.59 -21.25
C SER A 70 1.97 -4.82 -21.59
N GLY A 71 1.87 -3.81 -22.47
CA GLY A 71 3.05 -3.02 -22.88
C GLY A 71 4.15 -3.86 -23.54
N LEU A 72 3.77 -4.88 -24.30
CA LEU A 72 4.71 -5.68 -25.12
C LEU A 72 5.07 -4.96 -26.43
N ASP A 73 4.13 -4.17 -26.94
CA ASP A 73 4.24 -3.38 -28.16
C ASP A 73 3.78 -1.95 -27.88
N ASP A 74 4.26 -0.99 -28.68
CA ASP A 74 3.79 0.39 -28.63
C ASP A 74 2.37 0.49 -29.20
N VAL A 75 1.45 1.09 -28.45
CA VAL A 75 0.05 1.28 -28.86
C VAL A 75 -0.35 2.75 -28.85
N ASN A 76 -1.25 3.15 -29.76
CA ASN A 76 -1.86 4.48 -29.76
C ASN A 76 -2.98 4.54 -28.71
N CYS A 77 -2.71 5.22 -27.59
CA CYS A 77 -3.51 5.22 -26.36
C CYS A 77 -4.71 6.19 -26.33
N GLY A 78 -5.11 6.79 -27.45
CA GLY A 78 -6.01 7.95 -27.42
C GLY A 78 -7.44 7.69 -26.89
N LEU A 79 -8.03 6.54 -27.22
CA LEU A 79 -9.47 6.29 -26.96
C LEU A 79 -9.75 5.41 -25.73
N SER A 80 -8.79 4.55 -25.35
CA SER A 80 -8.98 3.60 -24.25
C SER A 80 -9.26 4.27 -22.91
N PHE A 81 -8.69 5.45 -22.65
CA PHE A 81 -8.98 6.17 -21.41
C PHE A 81 -10.46 6.58 -21.33
N GLY A 82 -11.03 7.11 -22.41
CA GLY A 82 -12.44 7.51 -22.46
C GLY A 82 -13.39 6.32 -22.32
N ASP A 83 -13.13 5.24 -23.05
CA ASP A 83 -14.01 4.06 -23.08
C ASP A 83 -14.08 3.32 -21.73
N TRP A 84 -12.99 3.34 -20.96
CA TRP A 84 -12.91 2.65 -19.67
C TRP A 84 -13.18 3.57 -18.47
N MET A 85 -12.91 4.88 -18.57
CA MET A 85 -13.13 5.81 -17.47
C MET A 85 -14.53 6.42 -17.43
N ALA A 86 -15.18 6.61 -18.57
CA ALA A 86 -16.47 7.28 -18.63
C ALA A 86 -17.67 6.45 -18.10
N PRO A 87 -17.74 5.12 -18.28
CA PRO A 87 -18.94 4.36 -17.89
C PRO A 87 -19.12 4.25 -16.36
N ASP A 88 -20.32 4.59 -15.87
CA ASP A 88 -20.78 4.35 -14.50
C ASP A 88 -21.37 2.94 -14.34
N LYS A 89 -20.55 1.93 -14.68
CA LYS A 89 -20.88 0.51 -14.55
C LYS A 89 -19.90 -0.16 -13.57
N PRO A 90 -20.30 -1.27 -12.92
CA PRO A 90 -19.40 -2.03 -12.06
C PRO A 90 -18.09 -2.39 -12.74
N ASN A 91 -17.00 -2.37 -11.97
CA ASN A 91 -15.70 -2.82 -12.47
C ASN A 91 -15.77 -4.32 -12.83
N PRO A 92 -15.30 -4.73 -14.03
CA PRO A 92 -15.33 -6.13 -14.42
C PRO A 92 -14.37 -7.00 -13.59
N ASN A 93 -13.35 -6.38 -13.00
CA ASN A 93 -12.33 -7.04 -12.20
C ASN A 93 -12.19 -6.35 -10.84
N GLU A 94 -11.89 -7.13 -9.81
CA GLU A 94 -11.55 -6.63 -8.48
C GLU A 94 -10.04 -6.40 -8.36
N LEU A 95 -9.66 -5.20 -7.92
CA LEU A 95 -8.27 -4.85 -7.65
C LEU A 95 -7.94 -5.10 -6.17
N THR A 96 -7.88 -6.39 -5.80
CA THR A 96 -7.70 -6.83 -4.42
C THR A 96 -6.43 -6.24 -3.80
N GLY A 97 -6.58 -5.68 -2.59
CA GLY A 97 -5.50 -5.09 -1.81
C GLY A 97 -5.15 -3.64 -2.17
N ALA A 98 -5.86 -3.02 -3.11
CA ALA A 98 -5.71 -1.60 -3.40
C ALA A 98 -6.04 -0.73 -2.18
N ILE A 99 -5.15 0.20 -1.86
CA ILE A 99 -5.43 1.29 -0.92
C ILE A 99 -5.71 2.54 -1.76
N VAL A 100 -6.88 3.12 -1.56
CA VAL A 100 -7.34 4.31 -2.27
C VAL A 100 -6.99 5.59 -1.50
N GLY A 101 -7.15 6.75 -2.14
CA GLY A 101 -6.89 8.06 -1.52
C GLY A 101 -7.64 8.28 -0.21
N GLY A 102 -8.86 7.75 -0.10
CA GLY A 102 -9.64 7.75 1.14
C GLY A 102 -10.65 8.89 1.22
N PRO A 103 -11.26 9.11 2.39
CA PRO A 103 -12.30 10.11 2.56
C PRO A 103 -11.75 11.54 2.66
N ASP A 104 -12.65 12.52 2.57
CA ASP A 104 -12.34 13.90 2.90
C ASP A 104 -12.22 14.13 4.41
N LYS A 105 -11.90 15.38 4.79
CA LYS A 105 -11.71 15.79 6.19
C LYS A 105 -12.93 15.60 7.09
N ASN A 106 -14.12 15.35 6.53
CA ASN A 106 -15.37 15.13 7.25
C ASN A 106 -15.79 13.65 7.18
N ASP A 107 -14.85 12.74 6.89
CA ASP A 107 -15.08 11.31 6.66
C ASP A 107 -16.04 10.98 5.50
N GLY A 108 -16.29 11.95 4.61
CA GLY A 108 -17.09 11.74 3.40
C GLY A 108 -16.31 10.95 2.36
N PHE A 109 -16.91 9.91 1.77
CA PHE A 109 -16.29 9.13 0.69
C PHE A 109 -17.22 9.05 -0.52
N VAL A 110 -16.72 9.46 -1.69
CA VAL A 110 -17.46 9.40 -2.94
C VAL A 110 -16.84 8.35 -3.85
N ASP A 111 -17.48 7.19 -3.94
CA ASP A 111 -17.05 6.10 -4.82
C ASP A 111 -17.45 6.37 -6.28
N LYS A 112 -16.65 7.21 -6.94
CA LYS A 112 -16.77 7.48 -8.38
C LYS A 112 -15.41 7.37 -9.04
N ARG A 113 -15.33 6.61 -10.13
CA ARG A 113 -14.11 6.40 -10.92
C ARG A 113 -13.43 7.70 -11.36
N GLY A 114 -14.22 8.72 -11.71
CA GLY A 114 -13.70 10.03 -12.12
C GLY A 114 -13.16 10.89 -10.98
N ASN A 115 -13.32 10.44 -9.72
CA ASN A 115 -12.91 11.17 -8.54
C ASN A 115 -11.65 10.54 -7.94
N SER A 116 -10.52 10.78 -8.59
CA SER A 116 -9.22 10.18 -8.25
C SER A 116 -8.78 10.51 -6.82
N SER A 117 -9.09 11.72 -6.33
CA SER A 117 -8.76 12.14 -4.96
C SER A 117 -9.23 11.17 -3.88
N TYR A 118 -10.35 10.47 -4.12
CA TYR A 118 -10.91 9.50 -3.18
C TYR A 118 -10.58 8.07 -3.59
N THR A 119 -10.67 7.75 -4.87
CA THR A 119 -10.73 6.37 -5.38
C THR A 119 -9.45 5.88 -6.06
N GLU A 120 -8.45 6.73 -6.27
CA GLU A 120 -7.25 6.35 -7.01
C GLU A 120 -6.40 5.33 -6.23
N PRO A 121 -6.16 4.13 -6.80
CA PRO A 121 -5.29 3.15 -6.22
C PRO A 121 -3.86 3.35 -6.75
N CYS A 122 -2.92 3.66 -5.86
CA CYS A 122 -1.55 4.01 -6.24
C CYS A 122 -0.50 3.06 -5.67
N THR A 123 0.52 2.75 -6.47
CA THR A 123 1.66 1.93 -6.03
C THR A 123 2.41 2.55 -4.87
N TYR A 124 2.54 3.88 -4.81
CA TYR A 124 3.24 4.55 -3.71
C TYR A 124 2.50 4.39 -2.37
N ILE A 125 1.15 4.49 -2.36
CA ILE A 125 0.34 4.30 -1.15
C ILE A 125 0.51 2.87 -0.64
N ASN A 126 0.32 1.88 -1.53
CA ASN A 126 0.47 0.47 -1.20
C ASN A 126 1.89 0.10 -0.74
N SER A 127 2.93 0.70 -1.34
CA SER A 127 4.32 0.41 -0.96
C SER A 127 4.65 0.82 0.48
N LEU A 128 4.05 1.90 0.97
CA LEU A 128 4.23 2.37 2.35
C LEU A 128 3.58 1.44 3.37
N ALA A 129 2.51 0.73 3.00
CA ALA A 129 1.82 -0.20 3.88
C ALA A 129 2.60 -1.50 4.13
N ILE A 130 3.49 -1.91 3.22
CA ILE A 130 4.18 -3.21 3.28
C ILE A 130 5.04 -3.34 4.54
N GLY A 131 5.83 -2.32 4.89
CA GLY A 131 6.72 -2.36 6.05
C GLY A 131 5.97 -2.58 7.37
N PRO A 132 4.99 -1.71 7.71
CA PRO A 132 4.15 -1.89 8.89
C PRO A 132 3.38 -3.21 8.90
N LEU A 133 2.76 -3.59 7.77
CA LEU A 133 2.02 -4.86 7.68
C LEU A 133 2.93 -6.07 7.87
N ALA A 134 4.15 -6.06 7.34
CA ALA A 134 5.13 -7.12 7.57
C ALA A 134 5.54 -7.21 9.04
N ALA A 135 5.80 -6.07 9.69
CA ALA A 135 6.14 -6.05 11.11
C ALA A 135 4.98 -6.59 11.97
N LEU A 136 3.75 -6.19 11.68
CA LEU A 136 2.55 -6.66 12.38
C LEU A 136 2.25 -8.14 12.09
N ALA A 137 2.47 -8.61 10.86
CA ALA A 137 2.27 -10.00 10.47
C ALA A 137 3.24 -10.94 11.21
N VAL A 138 4.48 -10.52 11.45
CA VAL A 138 5.47 -11.29 12.23
C VAL A 138 5.17 -11.21 13.73
N ARG A 139 4.83 -10.03 14.26
CA ARG A 139 4.51 -9.84 15.69
C ARG A 139 3.22 -10.57 16.09
N GLY A 140 2.23 -10.66 15.20
CA GLY A 140 1.01 -11.45 15.40
C GLY A 140 1.28 -12.96 15.48
N VAL A 141 2.30 -13.46 14.79
CA VAL A 141 2.75 -14.87 14.92
C VAL A 141 3.42 -15.11 16.26
N GLN A 142 4.24 -14.16 16.72
CA GLN A 142 4.94 -14.31 17.98
C GLN A 142 3.98 -14.31 19.17
N LEU A 143 2.88 -13.54 19.12
CA LEU A 143 1.87 -13.51 20.19
C LEU A 143 1.04 -14.81 20.29
N VAL A 144 0.86 -15.55 19.19
CA VAL A 144 0.15 -16.85 19.19
C VAL A 144 1.09 -18.00 19.56
N ALA A 145 2.38 -17.92 19.23
CA ALA A 145 3.36 -18.97 19.53
C ALA A 145 3.84 -18.97 20.99
N THR A 146 3.46 -17.96 21.78
CA THR A 146 3.80 -17.83 23.22
C THR A 146 2.61 -18.06 24.15
N GLN A 147 1.51 -18.66 23.66
CA GLN A 147 0.39 -19.13 24.50
C GLN A 147 0.35 -20.66 24.53
#